data_AF-A0A6A5VWV0-F1
#
_entry.id   AF-A0A6A5VWV0-F1
#
_cell.length_a   1.000
_cell.length_b   1.000
_cell.length_c   1.000
_cell.angle_alpha   90.00
_cell.angle_beta   90.00
_cell.angle_gamma   90.00
#
_symmetry.space_group_name_H-M   'P 1'
#
loop_
_entity.id
_entity.type
_entity.pdbx_description
1 polymer ?
#
loop_
_entity_poly.entity_id
_entity_poly.type
_entity_poly.pdbx_seq_one_letter_code
_entity_poly.pdbx_strand_id
1 'polypeptide(L)'
;MLGPRSLPVAIYTTLLFPTHLAFAQTSASVSAAPKASKAAVSSPLDPSFAGFGIEPSNLFSFTGNDETNTFSVQLLQNLADHSGAPPHIRLGGNTQDYIIYDASYTSYGWEDNANSQSQGAIAADSMIIGPGYIGALDRFPKDTPVTFGLNLAYSSSDYIERIVTTAKAAVDGIKNVKLYSFEIGNEPDLYL
;
A
#
# COMPACT_ATOMS: atom_id res chain seq x y z
N MET A 1 86.16 -48.17 16.70
CA MET A 1 85.78 -47.36 17.87
C MET A 1 84.59 -46.51 17.48
N LEU A 2 83.50 -46.60 18.26
CA LEU A 2 82.15 -46.14 17.91
C LEU A 2 82.06 -44.61 17.75
N GLY A 3 81.45 -44.14 16.66
CA GLY A 3 80.97 -42.76 16.51
C GLY A 3 79.65 -42.53 17.27
N PRO A 4 79.35 -41.28 17.66
CA PRO A 4 78.20 -40.99 18.52
C PRO A 4 76.88 -41.09 17.73
N ARG A 5 75.89 -41.76 18.34
CA ARG A 5 74.49 -41.76 17.91
C ARG A 5 73.78 -40.58 18.55
N SER A 6 73.23 -39.67 17.74
CA SER A 6 72.23 -38.68 18.18
C SER A 6 70.84 -39.15 17.74
N LEU A 7 69.92 -39.30 18.70
CA LEU A 7 68.50 -39.62 18.45
C LEU A 7 67.74 -38.38 17.97
N PRO A 8 66.75 -38.50 17.08
CA PRO A 8 65.82 -37.43 16.81
C PRO A 8 64.77 -37.35 17.93
N VAL A 9 64.55 -36.14 18.45
CA VAL A 9 63.45 -35.79 19.36
C VAL A 9 62.18 -35.63 18.53
N ALA A 10 61.14 -36.41 18.82
CA ALA A 10 59.81 -36.21 18.23
C ALA A 10 59.01 -35.24 19.12
N ILE A 11 58.67 -34.07 18.58
CA ILE A 11 57.74 -33.12 19.22
C ILE A 11 56.33 -33.54 18.83
N TYR A 12 55.53 -34.00 19.80
CA TYR A 12 54.10 -34.22 19.62
C TYR A 12 53.36 -32.91 19.87
N THR A 13 52.79 -32.32 18.81
CA THR A 13 51.88 -31.18 18.92
C THR A 13 50.46 -31.72 19.14
N THR A 14 49.95 -31.64 20.37
CA THR A 14 48.54 -31.91 20.68
C THR A 14 47.66 -30.78 20.16
N LEU A 15 46.86 -31.06 19.12
CA LEU A 15 45.78 -30.21 18.64
C LEU A 15 44.59 -30.28 19.60
N LEU A 16 44.36 -29.22 20.36
CA LEU A 16 43.13 -29.01 21.14
C LEU A 16 42.05 -28.44 20.21
N PHE A 17 41.04 -29.24 19.87
CA PHE A 17 39.83 -28.77 19.21
C PHE A 17 38.86 -28.20 20.26
N PRO A 18 38.34 -26.96 20.10
CA PRO A 18 37.30 -26.45 20.96
C PRO A 18 35.99 -27.19 20.69
N THR A 19 35.43 -27.84 21.71
CA THR A 19 34.07 -28.40 21.66
C THR A 19 33.07 -27.26 21.67
N HIS A 20 32.41 -27.01 20.53
CA HIS A 20 31.28 -26.09 20.45
C HIS A 20 30.06 -26.72 21.13
N LEU A 21 29.63 -26.14 22.26
CA LEU A 21 28.34 -26.45 22.88
C LEU A 21 27.23 -25.89 21.98
N ALA A 22 26.56 -26.76 21.23
CA ALA A 22 25.34 -26.41 20.52
C ALA A 22 24.17 -26.35 21.52
N PHE A 23 23.61 -25.17 21.74
CA PHE A 23 22.32 -25.04 22.41
C PHE A 23 21.22 -25.46 21.43
N ALA A 24 20.44 -26.48 21.81
CA ALA A 24 19.23 -26.83 21.08
C ALA A 24 18.20 -25.70 21.28
N GLN A 25 18.02 -24.87 20.25
CA GLN A 25 17.01 -23.82 20.25
C GLN A 25 15.66 -24.49 20.01
N THR A 26 14.83 -24.57 21.06
CA THR A 26 13.47 -25.12 20.93
C THR A 26 12.63 -24.11 20.18
N SER A 27 12.42 -24.32 18.89
CA SER A 27 11.45 -23.53 18.12
C SER A 27 10.05 -23.91 18.58
N ALA A 28 9.42 -23.07 19.40
CA ALA A 28 8.00 -23.21 19.67
C ALA A 28 7.22 -22.69 18.45
N SER A 29 6.62 -23.59 17.68
CA SER A 29 5.66 -23.19 16.65
C SER A 29 4.29 -23.00 17.32
N VAL A 30 3.84 -21.75 17.41
CA VAL A 30 2.44 -21.44 17.69
C VAL A 30 1.71 -21.47 16.36
N SER A 31 0.98 -22.55 16.09
CA SER A 31 0.01 -22.59 15.00
C SER A 31 -1.33 -22.17 15.59
N ALA A 32 -1.86 -21.02 15.14
CA ALA A 32 -3.26 -20.72 15.34
C ALA A 32 -4.07 -21.79 14.58
N ALA A 33 -4.74 -22.70 15.30
CA ALA A 33 -5.60 -23.69 14.67
C ALA A 33 -6.76 -22.95 13.99
N PRO A 34 -6.89 -22.99 12.64
CA PRO A 34 -8.08 -22.44 12.02
C PRO A 34 -9.21 -23.44 12.28
N LYS A 35 -10.31 -22.92 12.82
CA LYS A 35 -11.63 -23.56 12.99
C LYS A 35 -11.81 -24.36 14.28
N ALA A 36 -12.48 -23.72 15.25
CA ALA A 36 -13.43 -24.42 16.10
C ALA A 36 -14.55 -24.95 15.19
N SER A 37 -14.42 -26.19 14.72
CA SER A 37 -15.23 -26.76 13.63
C SER A 37 -16.71 -27.04 13.96
N LYS A 38 -17.22 -26.63 15.14
CA LYS A 38 -18.60 -26.95 15.59
C LYS A 38 -19.25 -25.96 16.58
N ALA A 39 -18.68 -24.78 16.84
CA ALA A 39 -19.41 -23.76 17.59
C ALA A 39 -20.29 -22.93 16.64
N ALA A 40 -21.38 -22.33 17.12
CA ALA A 40 -22.10 -21.27 16.39
C ALA A 40 -21.25 -20.00 16.38
N VAL A 41 -20.04 -20.09 15.82
CA VAL A 41 -19.04 -19.02 15.82
C VAL A 41 -19.19 -18.14 14.59
N SER A 42 -18.86 -16.86 14.80
CA SER A 42 -18.88 -15.74 13.87
C SER A 42 -18.48 -16.09 12.44
N SER A 43 -19.01 -15.33 11.47
CA SER A 43 -18.59 -15.39 10.07
C SER A 43 -17.06 -15.28 9.94
N PRO A 44 -16.44 -15.99 8.98
CA PRO A 44 -15.04 -15.80 8.66
C PRO A 44 -14.72 -14.33 8.42
N LEU A 45 -13.60 -13.85 8.97
CA LEU A 45 -13.11 -12.51 8.71
C LEU A 45 -12.39 -12.48 7.37
N ASP A 46 -12.67 -11.45 6.57
CA ASP A 46 -11.92 -11.22 5.33
C ASP A 46 -10.45 -10.87 5.67
N PRO A 47 -9.45 -11.46 4.99
CA PRO A 47 -8.04 -11.09 5.18
C PRO A 47 -7.75 -9.59 5.03
N SER A 48 -8.52 -8.88 4.20
CA SER A 48 -8.44 -7.44 3.96
C SER A 48 -9.34 -6.62 4.90
N PHE A 49 -9.92 -7.22 5.94
CA PHE A 49 -10.85 -6.54 6.86
C PHE A 49 -10.24 -5.29 7.51
N ALA A 50 -8.96 -5.33 7.87
CA ALA A 50 -8.23 -4.14 8.28
C ALA A 50 -7.76 -3.37 7.04
N GLY A 51 -8.40 -2.23 6.77
CA GLY A 51 -8.09 -1.35 5.65
C GLY A 51 -7.52 0.01 6.08
N PHE A 52 -7.14 0.82 5.10
CA PHE A 52 -6.69 2.20 5.28
C PHE A 52 -7.62 3.16 4.53
N GLY A 53 -8.00 4.24 5.20
CA GLY A 53 -8.52 5.44 4.53
C GLY A 53 -7.36 6.37 4.21
N ILE A 54 -7.25 6.78 2.95
CA ILE A 54 -6.26 7.74 2.48
C ILE A 54 -7.01 8.91 1.85
N GLU A 55 -6.79 10.11 2.39
CA GLU A 55 -7.23 11.35 1.73
C GLU A 55 -6.53 11.46 0.37
N PRO A 56 -7.27 11.68 -0.74
CA PRO A 56 -6.71 11.81 -2.07
C PRO A 56 -5.53 12.77 -2.19
N SER A 57 -5.52 13.90 -1.46
CA SER A 57 -4.39 14.83 -1.42
C SER A 57 -3.09 14.22 -0.90
N ASN A 58 -3.19 13.18 -0.06
CA ASN A 58 -2.07 12.58 0.67
C ASN A 58 -1.57 11.28 0.02
N LEU A 59 -2.12 10.87 -1.12
CA LEU A 59 -1.74 9.63 -1.82
C LEU A 59 -0.21 9.50 -1.96
N PHE A 60 0.45 10.58 -2.38
CA PHE A 60 1.89 10.60 -2.62
C PHE A 60 2.74 10.46 -1.36
N SER A 61 2.20 10.74 -0.17
CA SER A 61 2.90 10.40 1.09
C SER A 61 3.06 8.89 1.26
N PHE A 62 2.14 8.10 0.69
CA PHE A 62 2.17 6.63 0.73
C PHE A 62 2.86 6.02 -0.49
N THR A 63 2.72 6.61 -1.67
CA THR A 63 3.18 6.02 -2.94
C THR A 63 4.44 6.67 -3.50
N GLY A 64 4.81 7.85 -3.01
CA GLY A 64 5.82 8.72 -3.58
C GLY A 64 5.38 9.43 -4.87
N ASN A 65 6.04 10.52 -5.24
CA ASN A 65 5.83 11.29 -6.47
C ASN A 65 6.62 10.66 -7.64
N ASP A 66 7.63 11.36 -8.17
CA ASP A 66 8.48 10.85 -9.25
C ASP A 66 9.18 9.54 -8.85
N GLU A 67 9.66 9.49 -7.61
CA GLU A 67 10.23 8.29 -7.02
C GLU A 67 9.20 7.56 -6.17
N THR A 68 9.19 6.23 -6.27
CA THR A 68 8.29 5.39 -5.45
C THR A 68 8.71 5.45 -3.98
N ASN A 69 7.75 5.62 -3.07
CA ASN A 69 7.98 5.43 -1.64
C ASN A 69 8.06 3.92 -1.32
N THR A 70 9.24 3.35 -1.52
CA THR A 70 9.48 1.90 -1.35
C THR A 70 9.25 1.44 0.09
N PHE A 71 9.45 2.30 1.09
CA PHE A 71 9.19 1.96 2.49
C PHE A 71 7.71 1.66 2.73
N SER A 72 6.82 2.58 2.35
CA SER A 72 5.38 2.43 2.54
C SER A 72 4.79 1.29 1.71
N VAL A 73 5.22 1.17 0.44
CA VAL A 73 4.78 0.07 -0.44
C VAL A 73 5.21 -1.29 0.11
N GLN A 74 6.46 -1.43 0.57
CA GLN A 74 6.95 -2.67 1.17
C GLN A 74 6.25 -2.98 2.50
N LEU A 75 5.92 -1.96 3.30
CA LEU A 75 5.15 -2.16 4.53
C LEU A 75 3.78 -2.76 4.23
N LEU A 76 3.05 -2.23 3.24
CA LEU A 76 1.76 -2.77 2.83
C LEU A 76 1.90 -4.19 2.23
N GLN A 77 2.99 -4.47 1.51
CA GLN A 77 3.29 -5.82 1.02
C GLN A 77 3.50 -6.80 2.19
N ASN A 78 4.25 -6.41 3.22
CA ASN A 78 4.47 -7.26 4.39
C ASN A 78 3.15 -7.56 5.14
N LEU A 79 2.22 -6.59 5.19
CA LEU A 79 0.89 -6.81 5.74
C LEU A 79 0.08 -7.79 4.89
N ALA A 80 0.17 -7.68 3.56
CA ALA A 80 -0.46 -8.61 2.64
C ALA A 80 0.07 -10.05 2.83
N ASP A 81 1.40 -10.19 2.92
CA ASP A 81 2.05 -11.49 3.12
C ASP A 81 1.67 -12.12 4.47
N HIS A 82 1.47 -11.29 5.50
CA HIS A 82 1.09 -11.76 6.83
C HIS A 82 -0.40 -12.14 6.94
N SER A 83 -1.30 -11.33 6.38
CA SER A 83 -2.75 -11.51 6.47
C SER A 83 -3.32 -12.45 5.40
N GLY A 84 -2.61 -12.63 4.29
CA GLY A 84 -3.01 -13.44 3.14
C GLY A 84 -3.68 -12.66 2.00
N ALA A 85 -3.94 -11.36 2.17
CA ALA A 85 -4.36 -10.46 1.09
C ALA A 85 -3.99 -9.01 1.43
N PRO A 86 -3.81 -8.11 0.45
CA PRO A 86 -3.50 -6.72 0.76
C PRO A 86 -4.64 -6.02 1.51
N PRO A 87 -4.35 -5.04 2.38
CA PRO A 87 -5.38 -4.26 3.07
C PRO A 87 -6.21 -3.46 2.06
N HIS A 88 -7.52 -3.33 2.29
CA HIS A 88 -8.38 -2.50 1.45
C HIS A 88 -8.00 -1.02 1.60
N ILE A 89 -7.82 -0.32 0.47
CA ILE A 89 -7.56 1.12 0.46
C ILE A 89 -8.83 1.86 0.04
N ARG A 90 -9.38 2.70 0.92
CA ARG A 90 -10.40 3.69 0.56
C ARG A 90 -9.72 5.01 0.28
N LEU A 91 -9.60 5.36 -1.00
CA LEU A 91 -9.07 6.64 -1.46
C LEU A 91 -10.23 7.63 -1.52
N GLY A 92 -10.43 8.37 -0.43
CA GLY A 92 -11.57 9.27 -0.28
C GLY A 92 -11.44 10.17 0.94
N GLY A 93 -12.51 10.87 1.29
CA GLY A 93 -12.49 11.91 2.32
C GLY A 93 -12.81 13.26 1.70
N ASN A 94 -12.64 14.35 2.44
CA ASN A 94 -13.03 15.68 1.95
C ASN A 94 -12.30 16.05 0.66
N THR A 95 -11.04 15.63 0.51
CA THR A 95 -10.24 16.00 -0.66
C THR A 95 -10.67 15.29 -1.94
N GLN A 96 -11.50 14.23 -1.87
CA GLN A 96 -12.09 13.62 -3.06
C GLN A 96 -13.06 14.57 -3.77
N ASP A 97 -13.70 15.43 -3.01
CA ASP A 97 -14.71 16.38 -3.48
C ASP A 97 -14.11 17.70 -3.98
N TYR A 98 -12.78 17.80 -4.04
CA TYR A 98 -12.06 18.94 -4.60
C TYR A 98 -11.36 18.62 -5.92
N ILE A 99 -11.37 17.35 -6.33
CA ILE A 99 -10.56 16.84 -7.43
C ILE A 99 -11.32 16.88 -8.75
N ILE A 100 -10.64 17.38 -9.78
CA ILE A 100 -11.00 17.21 -11.19
C ILE A 100 -9.87 16.47 -11.92
N TYR A 101 -10.24 15.63 -12.88
CA TYR A 101 -9.27 14.93 -13.74
C TYR A 101 -8.98 15.73 -15.00
N ASP A 102 -7.70 15.88 -15.32
CA ASP A 102 -7.17 16.42 -16.58
C ASP A 102 -6.14 15.45 -17.17
N ALA A 103 -6.41 14.94 -18.38
CA ALA A 103 -5.52 14.01 -19.06
C ALA A 103 -4.18 14.64 -19.49
N SER A 104 -4.11 15.96 -19.60
CA SER A 104 -2.89 16.70 -19.95
C SER A 104 -1.94 16.90 -18.78
N TYR A 105 -2.42 16.78 -17.54
CA TYR A 105 -1.59 16.81 -16.34
C TYR A 105 -0.93 15.45 -16.10
N THR A 106 0.27 15.24 -16.66
CA THR A 106 0.94 13.93 -16.65
C THR A 106 1.87 13.68 -15.47
N SER A 107 2.09 14.68 -14.62
CA SER A 107 3.01 14.59 -13.48
C SER A 107 2.54 13.58 -12.43
N TYR A 108 3.48 12.95 -11.71
CA TYR A 108 3.17 12.17 -10.51
C TYR A 108 2.90 13.12 -9.34
N GLY A 109 1.70 13.67 -9.32
CA GLY A 109 1.28 14.64 -8.32
C GLY A 109 -0.20 15.00 -8.44
N TRP A 110 -0.55 16.09 -7.78
CA TRP A 110 -1.72 16.90 -8.06
C TRP A 110 -1.26 18.36 -8.02
N GLU A 111 -2.01 19.26 -8.64
CA GLU A 111 -1.74 20.70 -8.59
C GLU A 111 -2.99 21.51 -8.26
N ASP A 112 -2.80 22.74 -7.79
CA ASP A 112 -3.90 23.67 -7.57
C ASP A 112 -4.49 24.13 -8.91
N ASN A 113 -5.81 24.12 -9.02
CA ASN A 113 -6.51 24.68 -10.17
C ASN A 113 -6.58 26.21 -10.07
N ALA A 114 -5.64 26.89 -10.72
CA ALA A 114 -5.61 28.36 -10.79
C ALA A 114 -6.86 28.98 -11.44
N ASN A 115 -7.66 28.18 -12.17
CA ASN A 115 -8.88 28.60 -12.85
C ASN A 115 -10.15 28.05 -12.17
N SER A 116 -10.07 27.61 -10.91
CA SER A 116 -11.22 27.12 -10.15
C SER A 116 -12.41 28.09 -10.22
N GLN A 117 -13.58 27.57 -10.56
CA GLN A 117 -14.83 28.33 -10.65
C GLN A 117 -15.84 27.96 -9.57
N SER A 118 -15.60 26.86 -8.84
CA SER A 118 -16.51 26.42 -7.78
C SER A 118 -16.42 27.32 -6.55
N GLN A 119 -17.50 27.34 -5.77
CA GLN A 119 -17.59 28.10 -4.53
C GLN A 119 -17.35 27.18 -3.32
N GLY A 120 -17.10 27.76 -2.15
CA GLY A 120 -16.87 27.02 -0.90
C GLY A 120 -15.63 27.50 -0.14
N ALA A 121 -15.46 27.04 1.10
CA ALA A 121 -14.24 27.32 1.87
C ALA A 121 -13.00 26.68 1.20
N ILE A 122 -13.20 25.52 0.59
CA ILE A 122 -12.31 24.90 -0.39
C ILE A 122 -13.19 24.59 -1.59
N ALA A 123 -12.78 25.04 -2.77
CA ALA A 123 -13.60 24.92 -3.98
C ALA A 123 -13.61 23.47 -4.48
N ALA A 124 -14.78 23.00 -4.94
CA ALA A 124 -14.96 21.63 -5.41
C ALA A 124 -14.13 21.25 -6.65
N ASP A 125 -13.48 22.22 -7.30
CA ASP A 125 -12.57 22.00 -8.42
C ASP A 125 -11.16 22.56 -8.15
N SER A 126 -10.76 22.68 -6.88
CA SER A 126 -9.48 23.30 -6.52
C SER A 126 -8.26 22.44 -6.81
N MET A 127 -8.41 21.14 -7.07
CA MET A 127 -7.30 20.20 -7.26
C MET A 127 -7.38 19.51 -8.61
N ILE A 128 -6.28 19.49 -9.36
CA ILE A 128 -6.16 18.78 -10.64
C ILE A 128 -5.31 17.52 -10.42
N ILE A 129 -5.84 16.39 -10.88
CA ILE A 129 -5.09 15.13 -11.01
C ILE A 129 -5.06 14.69 -12.48
N GLY A 130 -4.18 13.76 -12.81
CA GLY A 130 -4.12 13.17 -14.15
C GLY A 130 -3.53 11.76 -14.13
N PRO A 131 -3.01 11.25 -15.27
CA PRO A 131 -2.52 9.88 -15.38
C PRO A 131 -1.46 9.49 -14.33
N GLY A 132 -0.58 10.40 -13.93
CA GLY A 132 0.45 10.13 -12.91
C GLY A 132 -0.13 9.85 -11.52
N TYR A 133 -1.28 10.43 -11.20
CA TYR A 133 -2.00 10.13 -9.95
C TYR A 133 -2.50 8.69 -9.91
N ILE A 134 -3.09 8.22 -11.02
CA ILE A 134 -3.55 6.83 -11.15
C ILE A 134 -2.36 5.87 -11.17
N GLY A 135 -1.28 6.25 -11.85
CA GLY A 135 -0.03 5.49 -11.84
C GLY A 135 0.57 5.36 -10.44
N ALA A 136 0.48 6.40 -9.60
CA ALA A 136 0.91 6.36 -8.21
C ALA A 136 0.04 5.42 -7.36
N LEU A 137 -1.29 5.52 -7.49
CA LEU A 137 -2.24 4.62 -6.85
C LEU A 137 -1.95 3.15 -7.20
N ASP A 138 -1.59 2.89 -8.45
CA ASP A 138 -1.32 1.55 -8.95
C ASP A 138 -0.01 0.93 -8.44
N ARG A 139 0.79 1.69 -7.66
CA ARG A 139 2.04 1.20 -7.02
C ARG A 139 1.81 0.36 -5.77
N PHE A 140 0.61 0.36 -5.19
CA PHE A 140 0.30 -0.50 -4.04
C PHE A 140 0.49 -1.98 -4.38
N PRO A 141 0.59 -2.89 -3.38
CA PRO A 141 0.72 -4.31 -3.62
C PRO A 141 -0.26 -4.84 -4.67
N LYS A 142 0.18 -5.80 -5.48
CA LYS A 142 -0.67 -6.42 -6.51
C LYS A 142 -1.98 -6.90 -5.89
N ASP A 143 -3.06 -6.71 -6.63
CA ASP A 143 -4.42 -7.11 -6.24
C ASP A 143 -5.00 -6.37 -5.01
N THR A 144 -4.38 -5.25 -4.58
CA THR A 144 -4.93 -4.41 -3.51
C THR A 144 -6.34 -3.93 -3.86
N PRO A 145 -7.37 -4.21 -3.05
CA PRO A 145 -8.71 -3.71 -3.31
C PRO A 145 -8.77 -2.21 -3.02
N VAL A 146 -9.25 -1.43 -3.98
CA VAL A 146 -9.34 0.03 -3.90
C VAL A 146 -10.79 0.47 -4.08
N THR A 147 -11.31 1.19 -3.10
CA THR A 147 -12.51 2.03 -3.28
C THR A 147 -12.03 3.42 -3.69
N PHE A 148 -12.42 3.86 -4.89
CA PHE A 148 -11.97 5.12 -5.48
C PHE A 148 -13.07 6.19 -5.35
N GLY A 149 -12.74 7.31 -4.71
CA GLY A 149 -13.63 8.47 -4.56
C GLY A 149 -13.84 9.26 -5.85
N LEU A 150 -15.08 9.63 -6.11
CA LEU A 150 -15.49 10.49 -7.21
C LEU A 150 -16.17 11.74 -6.66
N ASN A 151 -15.78 12.89 -7.19
CA ASN A 151 -16.20 14.20 -6.75
C ASN A 151 -17.68 14.47 -7.05
N LEU A 152 -18.53 14.44 -6.03
CA LEU A 152 -19.95 14.78 -6.16
C LEU A 152 -20.22 16.26 -5.83
N ALA A 153 -19.33 16.91 -5.06
CA ALA A 153 -19.51 18.30 -4.67
C ALA A 153 -19.40 19.28 -5.85
N TYR A 154 -18.72 18.89 -6.93
CA TYR A 154 -18.67 19.69 -8.15
C TYR A 154 -20.05 19.80 -8.79
N SER A 155 -20.58 21.03 -8.88
CA SER A 155 -21.99 21.28 -9.22
C SER A 155 -22.19 22.11 -10.50
N SER A 156 -21.15 22.31 -11.31
CA SER A 156 -21.27 23.00 -12.61
C SER A 156 -22.02 22.14 -13.63
N SER A 157 -22.40 22.74 -14.76
CA SER A 157 -23.24 22.08 -15.79
C SER A 157 -22.65 20.78 -16.36
N ASP A 158 -21.35 20.58 -16.27
CA ASP A 158 -20.60 19.41 -16.77
C ASP A 158 -20.29 18.37 -15.68
N TYR A 159 -20.91 18.44 -14.48
CA TYR A 159 -20.54 17.57 -13.36
C TYR A 159 -20.59 16.06 -13.65
N ILE A 160 -21.63 15.59 -14.35
CA ILE A 160 -21.75 14.17 -14.73
C ILE A 160 -20.59 13.78 -15.66
N GLU A 161 -20.25 14.65 -16.62
CA GLU A 161 -19.14 14.41 -17.54
C GLU A 161 -17.81 14.31 -16.79
N ARG A 162 -17.58 15.17 -15.80
CA ARG A 162 -16.37 15.13 -14.95
C ARG A 162 -16.28 13.85 -14.13
N ILE A 163 -17.36 13.46 -13.46
CA ILE A 163 -17.42 12.21 -12.68
C ILE A 163 -17.12 11.00 -13.59
N VAL A 164 -17.79 10.93 -14.74
CA VAL A 164 -17.60 9.83 -15.71
C VAL A 164 -16.19 9.82 -16.28
N THR A 165 -15.61 10.99 -16.54
CA THR A 165 -14.24 11.11 -17.07
C THR A 165 -13.22 10.60 -16.06
N THR A 166 -13.31 11.00 -14.79
CA THR A 166 -12.45 10.49 -13.72
C THR A 166 -12.62 8.98 -13.52
N ALA A 167 -13.86 8.49 -13.52
CA ALA A 167 -14.16 7.07 -13.38
C ALA A 167 -13.56 6.24 -14.53
N LYS A 168 -13.70 6.71 -15.79
CA LYS A 168 -13.08 6.07 -16.96
C LYS A 168 -11.56 6.06 -16.85
N ALA A 169 -10.96 7.18 -16.45
CA ALA A 169 -9.52 7.25 -16.26
C ALA A 169 -9.04 6.21 -15.23
N ALA A 170 -9.75 6.06 -14.11
CA ALA A 170 -9.43 5.03 -13.10
C ALA A 170 -9.56 3.60 -13.67
N VAL A 171 -10.67 3.28 -14.36
CA VAL A 171 -10.89 1.97 -15.01
C VAL A 171 -9.79 1.66 -16.02
N ASP A 172 -9.43 2.64 -16.84
CA ASP A 172 -8.48 2.47 -17.94
C ASP A 172 -7.02 2.54 -17.45
N GLY A 173 -6.74 3.22 -16.35
CA GLY A 173 -5.38 3.45 -15.85
C GLY A 173 -4.91 2.44 -14.81
N ILE A 174 -5.82 1.88 -14.00
CA ILE A 174 -5.48 0.86 -12.99
C ILE A 174 -5.15 -0.46 -13.70
N LYS A 175 -3.97 -1.03 -13.40
CA LYS A 175 -3.48 -2.29 -13.99
C LYS A 175 -2.99 -3.31 -12.98
N ASN A 176 -2.55 -2.87 -11.80
CA ASN A 176 -1.94 -3.72 -10.78
C ASN A 176 -2.82 -3.85 -9.53
N VAL A 177 -3.44 -2.76 -9.07
CA VAL A 177 -4.45 -2.82 -7.99
C VAL A 177 -5.81 -3.26 -8.55
N LYS A 178 -6.75 -3.60 -7.68
CA LYS A 178 -8.12 -3.97 -8.05
C LYS A 178 -9.06 -2.84 -7.69
N LEU A 179 -9.63 -2.19 -8.70
CA LEU A 179 -10.77 -1.31 -8.49
C LEU A 179 -11.94 -2.15 -7.93
N TYR A 180 -12.24 -1.96 -6.65
CA TYR A 180 -13.27 -2.70 -5.91
C TYR A 180 -14.63 -2.02 -6.06
N SER A 181 -14.66 -0.70 -5.89
CA SER A 181 -15.87 0.11 -6.05
C SER A 181 -15.52 1.57 -6.33
N PHE A 182 -16.51 2.31 -6.83
CA PHE A 182 -16.51 3.77 -6.75
C PHE A 182 -17.35 4.21 -5.56
N GLU A 183 -16.94 5.31 -4.94
CA GLU A 183 -17.73 6.06 -3.95
C GLU A 183 -17.98 7.45 -4.53
N ILE A 184 -19.24 7.87 -4.65
CA ILE A 184 -19.61 9.14 -5.30
C ILE A 184 -20.01 10.14 -4.21
N GLY A 185 -19.12 11.08 -3.90
CA GLY A 185 -19.28 12.06 -2.84
C GLY A 185 -18.86 11.56 -1.46
N ASN A 186 -18.18 12.42 -0.69
CA ASN A 186 -17.84 12.17 0.70
C ASN A 186 -18.85 12.89 1.59
N GLU A 187 -19.49 12.18 2.51
CA GLU A 187 -20.41 12.77 3.51
C GLU A 187 -21.35 13.83 2.90
N PRO A 188 -22.13 13.48 1.85
CA PRO A 188 -22.97 14.46 1.13
C PRO A 188 -24.06 15.10 2.00
N ASP A 189 -24.35 14.52 3.17
CA ASP A 189 -25.19 15.09 4.21
C ASP A 189 -24.59 16.35 4.87
N LEU A 190 -23.29 16.59 4.68
CA LEU A 190 -22.55 17.76 5.19
C LEU A 190 -22.31 18.84 4.12
N TYR A 191 -22.81 18.70 2.90
CA TYR A 191 -22.68 19.73 1.87
C TYR A 191 -23.52 20.96 2.22
N LEU A 192 -22.96 22.15 1.99
CA LEU A 192 -23.56 23.45 2.35
C LEU A 192 -23.84 24.32 1.13
#